data_AF-A0A0C1VEB3-F1
#
_entry.id   AF-A0A0C1VEB3-F1
#
_cell.length_a   1.000
_cell.length_b   1.000
_cell.length_c   1.000
_cell.angle_alpha   90.00
_cell.angle_beta   90.00
_cell.angle_gamma   90.00
#
_symmetry.space_group_name_H-M   'P 1'
#
loop_
_entity.id
_entity.type
_entity.pdbx_description
1 polymer ?
#
loop_
_entity_poly.entity_id
_entity_poly.type
_entity_poly.pdbx_seq_one_letter_code
_entity_poly.pdbx_strand_id
1 'polypeptide(L)' 'MAASFLPTILVPLVGIVFPAAAMAFLFLYIERDEAADA' A
#
# COMPACT_ATOMS: atom_id res chain seq x y z
N MET A 1 27.74 -7.20 -12.93
CA MET A 1 26.31 -7.33 -12.54
C MET A 1 25.89 -6.04 -11.87
N ALA A 2 25.12 -5.20 -12.56
CA ALA A 2 24.57 -3.98 -11.96
C ALA A 2 23.21 -4.28 -11.33
N ALA A 3 22.89 -3.61 -10.23
CA ALA A 3 21.56 -3.54 -9.63
C ALA A 3 20.94 -4.85 -9.07
N SER A 4 21.75 -5.85 -8.73
CA SER A 4 21.29 -7.09 -8.08
C SER A 4 20.65 -6.89 -6.69
N PHE A 5 20.79 -5.69 -6.10
CA PHE A 5 20.15 -5.31 -4.84
C PHE A 5 18.70 -4.81 -5.00
N LEU A 6 18.25 -4.52 -6.24
CA LEU A 6 16.90 -4.01 -6.48
C LEU A 6 15.79 -4.96 -6.02
N PRO A 7 15.87 -6.29 -6.22
CA PRO A 7 14.84 -7.20 -5.74
C PRO A 7 14.63 -7.10 -4.24
N THR A 8 15.70 -6.95 -3.46
CA THR A 8 15.64 -6.86 -2.00
C THR A 8 14.91 -5.60 -1.50
N ILE A 9 14.80 -4.56 -2.33
CA ILE A 9 14.09 -3.32 -2.02
C ILE A 9 12.68 -3.35 -2.60
N LEU A 10 12.56 -3.69 -3.89
CA LEU A 10 11.30 -3.58 -4.62
C LEU A 10 10.31 -4.68 -4.26
N VAL A 11 10.77 -5.89 -3.94
CA VAL A 11 9.88 -7.00 -3.53
C VAL A 11 9.17 -6.69 -2.21
N PRO A 12 9.82 -6.31 -1.10
CA PRO A 12 9.10 -5.96 0.12
C PRO A 12 8.29 -4.66 -0.04
N LEU A 13 8.77 -3.69 -0.83
CA LEU A 13 8.03 -2.45 -1.08
C LEU A 13 6.70 -2.73 -1.81
N VAL A 14 6.72 -3.47 -2.91
CA VAL A 14 5.51 -3.74 -3.72
C VAL A 14 4.70 -4.91 -3.18
N GLY A 15 5.32 -5.85 -2.46
CA GLY A 15 4.65 -7.02 -1.90
C GLY A 15 4.01 -6.79 -0.53
N ILE A 16 4.46 -5.79 0.23
CA ILE A 16 3.98 -5.55 1.60
C ILE A 16 3.60 -4.07 1.80
N VAL A 17 4.53 -3.14 1.60
CA VAL A 17 4.31 -1.72 1.94
C VAL A 17 3.22 -1.10 1.08
N PHE A 18 3.32 -1.23 -0.24
CA PHE A 18 2.35 -0.69 -1.18
C PHE A 18 0.97 -1.32 -1.01
N PRO A 19 0.81 -2.66 -0.90
CA PRO A 19 -0.48 -3.29 -0.64
C PRO A 19 -1.10 -2.84 0.69
N ALA A 20 -0.31 -2.76 1.77
CA ALA A 20 -0.81 -2.30 3.06
C ALA A 20 -1.31 -0.84 2.98
N ALA A 21 -0.54 0.04 2.33
CA ALA A 21 -0.94 1.42 2.11
C ALA A 21 -2.19 1.53 1.23
N ALA A 22 -2.23 0.79 0.12
CA ALA A 22 -3.37 0.77 -0.80
C ALA A 22 -4.64 0.28 -0.10
N MET A 23 -4.56 -0.81 0.67
CA MET A 23 -5.71 -1.31 1.43
C MET A 23 -6.20 -0.31 2.48
N ALA A 24 -5.29 0.34 3.21
CA ALA A 24 -5.66 1.38 4.17
C ALA A 24 -6.33 2.58 3.49
N PHE A 25 -5.78 3.07 2.40
CA PHE A 25 -6.36 4.19 1.66
C PHE A 25 -7.70 3.82 0.99
N LEU A 26 -7.82 2.61 0.45
CA LEU A 26 -9.07 2.12 -0.12
C LEU A 26 -10.15 1.96 0.93
N PHE A 27 -9.81 1.39 2.09
CA PHE A 27 -10.74 1.32 3.23
C PHE A 27 -11.23 2.71 3.62
N LEU A 28 -10.29 3.64 3.83
CA LEU A 28 -10.63 5.02 4.13
C LEU A 28 -11.49 5.63 3.04
N TYR A 29 -11.24 5.37 1.75
CA TYR A 29 -12.05 5.90 0.65
C TYR A 29 -13.50 5.37 0.67
N ILE A 30 -13.68 4.08 0.91
CA ILE A 30 -14.99 3.42 0.95
C ILE A 30 -15.83 3.95 2.13
N GLU A 31 -15.22 4.08 3.30
CA GLU A 31 -15.90 4.48 4.54
C GLU A 31 -16.09 6.01 4.69
N ARG A 32 -15.71 6.83 3.70
CA ARG A 32 -15.72 8.30 3.86
C ARG A 32 -17.09 8.89 4.10
N ASP A 33 -18.11 8.37 3.45
CA ASP A 33 -19.48 8.87 3.57
C ASP A 33 -20.13 8.34 4.85
N GLU A 34 -19.90 7.07 5.20
CA GLU A 34 -20.43 6.44 6.41
C GLU A 34 -19.80 7.02 7.70
N ALA A 35 -18.53 7.42 7.66
CA ALA A 35 -17.87 8.10 8.77
C ALA A 35 -18.26 9.59 8.91
N ALA A 36 -18.81 10.22 7.86
CA ALA A 36 -19.23 11.63 7.90
C ALA A 36 -20.67 11.80 8.42
N ASP A 37 -21.50 10.76 8.26
CA ASP A 37 -22.91 10.74 8.66
C ASP A 37 -23.17 10.10 10.05
N ALA A 38 -22.12 9.64 10.73
CA ALA A 38 -22.14 9.12 12.12
C ALA A 38 -21.88 10.21 13.18
#